data_AF-A0A081I8R8-F1
#
_entry.id   AF-A0A081I8R8-F1
#
_cell.length_a   1.000
_cell.length_b   1.000
_cell.length_c   1.000
_cell.angle_alpha   90.00
_cell.angle_beta   90.00
_cell.angle_gamma   90.00
#
_symmetry.space_group_name_H-M   'P 1'
#
loop_
_entity.id
_entity.type
_entity.pdbx_description
1 polymer ?
#
loop_
_entity_poly.entity_id
_entity_poly.type
_entity_poly.pdbx_seq_one_letter_code
_entity_poly.pdbx_strand_id
1 'polypeptide(L)'
;MRMITAVTAGALLAGPVFGAGVARADSPEEQQACQLLDDPAAAEQGLAPAEYAFMRLRATMSAQHARDTMSLAVQEDCPNHIIDLPASWR
;
A
#
# COMPACT_ATOMS: atom_id res chain seq x y z
N MET A 1 -33.15 -9.96 -49.01
CA MET A 1 -34.07 -9.56 -47.93
C MET A 1 -33.56 -8.27 -47.31
N ARG A 2 -34.42 -7.25 -47.22
CA ARG A 2 -34.18 -6.03 -46.44
C ARG A 2 -34.56 -6.31 -44.99
N MET A 3 -33.73 -5.94 -44.02
CA MET A 3 -34.19 -5.41 -42.74
C MET A 3 -33.23 -4.33 -42.29
N ILE A 4 -33.76 -3.12 -42.28
CA ILE A 4 -33.18 -1.92 -41.67
C ILE A 4 -33.52 -2.03 -40.19
N THR A 5 -32.52 -2.00 -39.31
CA THR A 5 -32.75 -1.76 -37.89
C THR A 5 -31.81 -0.65 -37.44
N ALA A 6 -32.38 0.56 -37.35
CA ALA A 6 -31.77 1.69 -36.70
C ALA A 6 -31.68 1.41 -35.18
N VAL A 7 -30.50 1.58 -34.60
CA VAL A 7 -30.34 1.74 -33.16
C VAL A 7 -29.90 3.17 -32.91
N THR A 8 -30.87 3.97 -32.47
CA THR A 8 -30.67 5.26 -31.81
C THR A 8 -30.45 5.03 -30.32
N ALA A 9 -29.72 5.97 -29.70
CA ALA A 9 -29.60 6.26 -28.27
C ALA A 9 -28.35 5.69 -27.57
N GLY A 10 -27.57 6.60 -26.98
CA GLY A 10 -26.49 6.27 -26.07
C GLY A 10 -25.56 7.44 -25.79
N ALA A 11 -26.10 8.44 -25.09
CA ALA A 11 -25.45 9.58 -24.45
C ALA A 11 -23.91 9.60 -24.41
N LEU A 12 -23.37 10.75 -24.86
CA LEU A 12 -22.09 11.31 -24.42
C LEU A 12 -22.04 11.27 -22.88
N LEU A 13 -21.23 10.39 -22.33
CA LEU A 13 -20.72 10.54 -20.97
C LEU A 13 -19.26 10.94 -21.08
N ALA A 14 -19.06 12.24 -21.22
CA ALA A 14 -17.87 12.90 -20.72
C ALA A 14 -17.82 12.65 -19.20
N GLY A 15 -17.02 11.67 -18.80
CA GLY A 15 -16.46 11.64 -17.47
C GLY A 15 -14.96 11.78 -17.64
N PRO A 16 -14.34 12.92 -17.28
CA PRO A 16 -12.91 12.88 -17.11
C PRO A 16 -12.69 11.97 -15.91
N VAL A 17 -12.23 10.75 -16.17
CA VAL A 17 -11.55 9.95 -15.15
C VAL A 17 -10.25 10.68 -14.85
N PHE A 18 -10.37 11.78 -14.09
CA PHE A 18 -9.32 12.23 -13.20
C PHE A 18 -9.23 11.17 -12.09
N GLY A 19 -8.85 9.94 -12.47
CA GLY A 19 -7.99 9.17 -11.62
C GLY A 19 -6.70 9.96 -11.60
N ALA A 20 -6.64 10.99 -10.76
CA ALA A 20 -5.38 11.42 -10.19
C ALA A 20 -4.91 10.23 -9.36
N GLY A 21 -4.43 9.18 -10.04
CA GLY A 21 -3.36 8.39 -9.49
C GLY A 21 -2.29 9.42 -9.24
N VAL A 22 -2.24 9.90 -8.00
CA VAL A 22 -1.06 10.57 -7.52
C VAL A 22 0.03 9.56 -7.84
N ALA A 23 0.87 9.88 -8.82
CA ALA A 23 2.09 9.13 -9.02
C ALA A 23 2.91 9.44 -7.76
N ARG A 24 2.60 8.74 -6.67
CA ARG A 24 3.34 8.79 -5.43
C ARG A 24 4.69 8.22 -5.85
N ALA A 25 5.71 9.06 -5.84
CA ALA A 25 7.05 8.54 -5.99
C ALA A 25 7.27 7.61 -4.79
N ASP A 26 7.62 6.36 -5.06
CA ASP A 26 7.92 5.37 -4.02
C ASP A 26 8.80 6.05 -2.96
N SER A 27 8.37 6.05 -1.70
CA SER A 27 9.20 6.66 -0.67
C SER A 27 10.28 5.65 -0.25
N PRO A 28 11.55 6.07 -0.14
CA PRO A 28 12.61 5.19 0.36
C PRO A 28 12.32 4.62 1.76
N GLU A 29 11.52 5.33 2.56
CA GLU A 29 11.11 4.91 3.90
C GLU A 29 10.07 3.77 3.86
N GLU A 30 9.09 3.83 2.95
CA GLU A 30 8.10 2.75 2.77
C GLU A 30 8.77 1.50 2.20
N GLN A 31 9.68 1.66 1.22
CA GLN A 31 10.52 0.55 0.74
C GLN A 31 11.36 -0.05 1.87
N GLN A 32 12.00 0.77 2.71
CA GLN A 32 12.75 0.30 3.86
C GLN A 32 11.85 -0.46 4.84
N ALA A 33 10.62 0.01 5.09
CA ALA A 33 9.67 -0.68 5.96
C ALA A 33 9.32 -2.07 5.42
N CYS A 34 9.08 -2.21 4.12
CA CYS A 34 8.86 -3.51 3.49
C CYS A 34 10.07 -4.44 3.62
N GLN A 35 11.29 -3.93 3.37
CA GLN A 35 12.51 -4.74 3.55
C GLN A 35 12.69 -5.24 4.99
N LEU A 36 12.27 -4.45 5.98
CA LEU A 36 12.33 -4.85 7.39
C LEU A 36 11.22 -5.84 7.77
N LEU A 37 10.05 -5.76 7.13
CA LEU A 37 8.97 -6.73 7.31
C LEU A 37 9.33 -8.11 6.72
N ASP A 38 10.11 -8.13 5.63
CA ASP A 38 10.65 -9.34 5.01
C ASP A 38 11.94 -9.88 5.69
N ASP A 39 12.51 -9.16 6.65
CA ASP A 39 13.83 -9.49 7.22
C ASP A 39 13.77 -10.79 8.06
N PRO A 40 14.46 -11.88 7.64
CA PRO A 40 14.46 -13.13 8.38
C PRO A 40 15.07 -13.01 9.78
N ALA A 41 15.89 -11.97 10.04
CA ALA A 41 16.46 -11.70 11.35
C ALA A 41 15.39 -11.46 12.43
N ALA A 42 14.16 -11.09 12.05
CA ALA A 42 13.03 -11.01 12.97
C ALA A 42 12.77 -12.38 13.64
N ALA A 43 12.69 -13.43 12.82
CA ALA A 43 12.44 -14.79 13.31
C ALA A 43 13.64 -15.33 14.12
N GLU A 44 14.88 -15.02 13.72
CA GLU A 44 16.09 -15.39 14.46
C GLU A 44 16.13 -14.76 15.87
N GLN A 45 15.47 -13.61 16.04
CA GLN A 45 15.33 -12.90 17.31
C GLN A 45 14.03 -13.27 18.06
N GLY A 46 13.18 -14.13 17.48
CA GLY A 46 11.89 -14.52 18.06
C GLY A 46 10.84 -13.40 18.05
N LEU A 47 10.97 -12.43 17.14
CA LEU A 47 10.08 -11.29 17.00
C LEU A 47 9.10 -11.47 15.84
N ALA A 48 7.92 -10.88 15.96
CA ALA A 48 7.00 -10.76 14.83
C ALA A 48 7.56 -9.76 13.80
N PRO A 49 7.27 -9.92 12.49
CA PRO A 49 7.74 -9.00 11.45
C PRO A 49 7.46 -7.53 11.74
N ALA A 50 6.21 -7.19 12.10
CA ALA A 50 5.82 -5.82 12.41
C ALA A 50 6.48 -5.27 13.68
N GLU A 51 6.73 -6.11 14.68
CA GLU A 51 7.44 -5.71 15.89
C GLU A 51 8.90 -5.34 15.58
N TYR A 52 9.58 -6.21 14.83
CA TYR A 52 10.95 -6.00 14.41
C TYR A 52 11.10 -4.75 13.53
N ALA A 53 10.27 -4.63 12.48
CA ALA A 53 10.30 -3.48 11.60
C ALA A 53 10.04 -2.17 12.34
N PHE A 54 9.04 -2.15 13.23
CA PHE A 54 8.76 -0.97 14.06
C PHE A 54 9.96 -0.59 14.93
N MET A 55 10.56 -1.54 15.65
CA MET A 55 11.75 -1.28 16.48
C MET A 55 12.91 -0.70 15.68
N ARG A 56 13.16 -1.22 14.48
CA ARG A 56 14.26 -0.78 13.60
C ARG A 56 14.02 0.63 13.06
N LEU A 57 12.80 0.94 12.61
CA LEU A 57 12.43 2.28 12.14
C LEU A 57 12.50 3.30 13.28
N ARG A 58 12.00 2.94 14.48
CA ARG A 58 12.00 3.81 15.67
C ARG A 58 13.38 4.30 16.12
N ALA A 59 14.47 3.65 15.68
CA ALA A 59 15.82 4.09 15.96
C ALA A 59 16.14 5.46 15.33
N THR A 60 15.48 5.83 14.24
CA THR A 60 15.73 7.08 13.50
C THR A 60 14.51 8.00 13.41
N MET A 61 13.31 7.48 13.70
CA MET A 61 12.05 8.25 13.59
C MET A 61 11.13 8.13 14.81
N SER A 62 10.09 8.97 14.84
CA SER A 62 9.07 8.96 15.90
C SER A 62 8.15 7.73 15.81
N ALA A 63 7.37 7.45 16.87
CA ALA A 63 6.43 6.31 16.89
C ALA A 63 5.35 6.46 15.87
N GLN A 64 4.81 7.67 15.82
CA GLN A 64 3.72 7.97 14.93
C GLN A 64 4.22 7.84 13.48
N HIS A 65 5.39 8.42 13.18
CA HIS A 65 5.98 8.33 11.85
C HIS A 65 6.25 6.88 11.42
N ALA A 66 6.89 6.06 12.27
CA ALA A 66 7.14 4.66 11.94
C ALA A 66 5.86 3.86 11.70
N ARG A 67 4.81 4.10 12.49
CA ARG A 67 3.51 3.46 12.29
C ARG A 67 2.90 3.88 10.97
N ASP A 68 2.86 5.18 10.70
CA ASP A 68 2.28 5.73 9.47
C ASP A 68 3.04 5.23 8.24
N THR A 69 4.37 5.21 8.26
CA THR A 69 5.21 4.63 7.21
C THR A 69 4.90 3.16 6.99
N MET A 70 4.83 2.34 8.05
CA MET A 70 4.50 0.91 7.91
C MET A 70 3.08 0.70 7.38
N SER A 71 2.10 1.47 7.87
CA SER A 71 0.71 1.41 7.41
C SER A 71 0.58 1.76 5.93
N LEU A 72 1.31 2.77 5.46
CA LEU A 72 1.32 3.14 4.04
C LEU A 72 2.06 2.10 3.20
N ALA A 73 3.23 1.64 3.66
CA ALA A 73 4.04 0.64 2.96
C ALA A 73 3.26 -0.65 2.67
N VAL A 74 2.49 -1.17 3.63
CA VAL A 74 1.70 -2.40 3.38
C VAL A 74 0.42 -2.18 2.58
N GLN A 75 0.00 -0.94 2.33
CA GLN A 75 -1.11 -0.66 1.42
C GLN A 75 -0.64 -0.53 -0.03
N GLU A 76 0.55 0.04 -0.22
CA GLU A 76 1.03 0.46 -1.54
C GLU A 76 2.19 -0.41 -2.08
N ASP A 77 3.16 -0.79 -1.23
CA ASP A 77 4.42 -1.40 -1.66
C ASP A 77 4.50 -2.90 -1.37
N CYS A 78 4.05 -3.34 -0.18
CA CYS A 78 4.12 -4.74 0.25
C CYS A 78 2.81 -5.27 0.87
N PRO A 79 1.75 -5.42 0.05
CA PRO A 79 0.42 -5.82 0.52
C PRO A 79 0.33 -7.21 1.15
N ASN A 80 1.32 -8.07 0.93
CA ASN A 80 1.42 -9.37 1.60
C ASN A 80 1.59 -9.23 3.13
N HIS A 81 2.14 -8.12 3.62
CA HIS A 81 2.39 -7.90 5.04
C HIS A 81 1.25 -7.22 5.79
N ILE A 82 0.13 -6.92 5.13
CA ILE A 82 -1.01 -6.26 5.80
C ILE A 82 -1.52 -7.06 7.01
N ILE A 83 -1.41 -8.39 6.96
CA ILE A 83 -1.82 -9.28 8.05
C ILE A 83 -0.84 -9.30 9.22
N ASP A 84 0.42 -8.93 8.98
CA ASP A 84 1.46 -8.87 10.01
C ASP A 84 1.30 -7.63 10.89
N LEU A 85 0.63 -6.58 10.40
CA LEU A 85 0.37 -5.37 11.18
C LEU A 85 -0.72 -5.59 12.25
N PRO A 86 -0.62 -4.89 13.40
CA PRO A 86 -1.71 -4.78 14.36
C PRO A 86 -2.98 -4.25 13.71
N ALA A 87 -4.14 -4.76 14.11
CA ALA A 87 -5.43 -4.40 13.50
C ALA A 87 -5.72 -2.89 13.48
N SER A 88 -5.23 -2.13 14.47
CA SER A 88 -5.39 -0.67 14.53
C SER A 88 -4.49 0.11 13.56
N TRP A 89 -3.57 -0.56 12.85
CA TRP A 89 -2.58 0.06 11.96
C TRP A 89 -2.79 -0.37 10.49
N ARG A 90 -3.68 -1.33 10.25
CA ARG A 90 -4.15 -1.67 8.91
C ARG A 90 -5.20 -0.65 8.49
#